data_AF-A0A518LLJ3-F1
#
_entry.id   AF-A0A518LLJ3-F1
#
_cell.length_a   1.000
_cell.length_b   1.000
_cell.length_c   1.000
_cell.angle_alpha   90.00
_cell.angle_beta   90.00
_cell.angle_gamma   90.00
#
_symmetry.space_group_name_H-M   'P 1'
#
loop_
_entity.id
_entity.type
_entity.pdbx_description
1 polymer ?
#
loop_
_entity_poly.entity_id
_entity_poly.type
_entity_poly.pdbx_seq_one_letter_code
_entity_poly.pdbx_strand_id
1 'polypeptide(L)'
;MFDETLRALRQLEQGMRISIDLPLDEKGSIDRRCPSSECGRHFKVVYEDWREKVPDERAFCPYCRFEQDPQDWNTSDQEEHIRSVGLAHVQGIIDRAMQSDARRQNMRERSRPRRGLIDISMTMDFKPGPRPLIVPLSIAEALRQDFTCEACACRWSSLGSSFFCPACGHNSAAVMFDRTIATVRRMIEHIPSITGGFADADTAQDAIRQIMEDQLGRLVGAFERLGEALRESVPATKRAPKKGNIFQRIDDASEWWRVSTGSGYDSWLRPAELTRIRVLYQRRHLLVHRQGIVDQSYLDRSGDSAYRLSQRIVVRAEDVSELAGLLEKLAAGLRSAIQNMPPTTT
;
A
#
# COMPACT_ATOMS: atom_id res chain seq x y z
N MET A 1 -22.73 42.69 -31.25
CA MET A 1 -23.83 42.19 -30.37
C MET A 1 -23.25 41.29 -29.29
N PHE A 2 -22.37 40.37 -29.69
CA PHE A 2 -21.67 39.45 -28.80
C PHE A 2 -20.15 39.66 -28.89
N ASP A 3 -19.73 40.92 -28.98
CA ASP A 3 -18.36 41.21 -29.41
C ASP A 3 -17.34 40.84 -28.31
N GLU A 4 -17.73 40.97 -27.03
CA GLU A 4 -16.91 40.50 -25.89
C GLU A 4 -17.02 38.98 -25.72
N THR A 5 -18.20 38.41 -25.93
CA THR A 5 -18.41 36.95 -25.87
C THR A 5 -17.61 36.22 -26.95
N LEU A 6 -17.60 36.73 -28.19
CA LEU A 6 -16.79 36.19 -29.29
C LEU A 6 -15.29 36.35 -29.02
N ARG A 7 -14.87 37.43 -28.36
CA ARG A 7 -13.47 37.62 -27.96
C ARG A 7 -13.06 36.61 -26.88
N ALA A 8 -13.92 36.38 -25.89
CA ALA A 8 -13.70 35.39 -24.83
C ALA A 8 -13.62 33.96 -25.40
N LEU A 9 -14.50 33.60 -26.34
CA LEU A 9 -14.44 32.31 -27.03
C LEU A 9 -13.13 32.12 -27.80
N ARG A 10 -12.66 33.14 -28.53
CA ARG A 10 -11.36 33.08 -29.23
C ARG A 10 -10.17 32.93 -28.28
N GLN A 11 -10.26 33.47 -27.06
CA GLN A 11 -9.21 33.27 -26.05
C GLN A 11 -9.24 31.84 -25.49
N LEU A 12 -10.42 31.25 -25.33
CA LEU A 12 -10.56 29.84 -24.93
C LEU A 12 -10.06 28.88 -26.02
N GLU A 13 -10.26 29.21 -27.30
CA GLU A 13 -9.73 28.45 -28.45
C GLU A 13 -8.20 28.37 -28.48
N GLN A 14 -7.50 29.35 -27.89
CA GLN A 14 -6.03 29.36 -27.80
C GLN A 14 -5.48 28.47 -26.67
N GLY A 15 -6.37 27.85 -25.87
CA GLY A 15 -5.99 27.09 -24.70
C GLY A 15 -5.69 28.00 -23.50
N MET A 16 -6.13 27.59 -22.32
CA MET A 16 -5.98 28.34 -21.09
C MET A 16 -5.45 27.44 -19.98
N ARG A 17 -4.49 27.95 -19.22
CA ARG A 17 -4.00 27.29 -18.00
C ARG A 17 -4.79 27.81 -16.81
N ILE A 18 -5.44 26.91 -16.09
CA ILE A 18 -6.17 27.20 -14.87
C ILE A 18 -5.40 26.54 -13.73
N SER A 19 -5.06 27.31 -12.69
CA SER A 19 -4.54 26.75 -11.45
C SER A 19 -5.72 26.26 -10.63
N ILE A 20 -5.73 24.97 -10.30
CA ILE A 20 -6.75 24.34 -9.45
C ILE A 20 -6.03 23.79 -8.23
N ASP A 21 -6.41 24.28 -7.06
CA ASP A 21 -5.84 23.83 -5.80
C ASP A 21 -6.56 22.56 -5.36
N LEU A 22 -5.81 21.47 -5.19
CA LEU A 22 -6.33 20.24 -4.61
C LEU A 22 -6.15 20.30 -3.08
N PRO A 23 -7.16 19.90 -2.30
CA PRO A 23 -7.05 19.88 -0.85
C PRO A 23 -5.98 18.88 -0.41
N LEU A 24 -5.10 19.34 0.48
CA LEU A 24 -4.12 18.50 1.17
C LEU A 24 -4.67 18.09 2.54
N ASP A 25 -4.29 16.92 3.03
CA ASP A 25 -4.60 16.52 4.40
C ASP A 25 -3.69 17.22 5.45
N GLU A 26 -3.93 16.95 6.73
CA GLU A 26 -3.18 17.54 7.85
C GLU A 26 -1.66 17.29 7.78
N LYS A 27 -1.23 16.25 7.06
CA LYS A 27 0.18 15.92 6.84
C LYS A 27 0.75 16.56 5.56
N GLY A 28 -0.02 17.40 4.88
CA GLY A 28 0.34 17.95 3.57
C GLY A 28 0.35 16.89 2.46
N SER A 29 -0.38 15.79 2.65
CA SER A 29 -0.43 14.70 1.67
C SER A 29 -1.62 14.85 0.72
N ILE A 30 -1.41 14.40 -0.51
CA ILE A 30 -2.42 14.28 -1.56
C ILE A 30 -2.79 12.82 -1.76
N ASP A 31 -4.08 12.54 -1.98
CA ASP A 31 -4.57 11.21 -2.32
C ASP A 31 -4.27 10.88 -3.79
N ARG A 32 -3.90 9.63 -4.05
CA ARG A 32 -3.61 9.08 -5.38
C ARG A 32 -4.22 7.70 -5.54
N ARG A 33 -4.56 7.35 -6.77
CA ARG A 33 -5.13 6.04 -7.13
C ARG A 33 -4.30 5.42 -8.25
N CYS A 34 -4.02 4.12 -8.13
CA CYS A 34 -3.39 3.39 -9.22
C CYS A 34 -4.32 3.34 -10.45
N PRO A 35 -3.88 3.80 -11.64
CA PRO A 35 -4.72 3.83 -12.84
C PRO A 35 -4.96 2.44 -13.47
N SER A 36 -4.18 1.43 -13.07
CA SER A 36 -4.38 0.05 -13.52
C SER A 36 -5.76 -0.49 -13.13
N SER A 37 -6.50 -1.01 -14.11
CA SER A 37 -7.82 -1.66 -13.92
C SER A 37 -7.78 -2.82 -12.93
N GLU A 38 -6.67 -3.56 -12.89
CA GLU A 38 -6.47 -4.72 -12.02
C GLU A 38 -6.12 -4.32 -10.57
N CYS A 39 -5.60 -3.10 -10.35
CA CYS A 39 -5.11 -2.68 -9.05
C CYS A 39 -6.06 -1.71 -8.34
N GLY A 40 -6.29 -0.53 -8.93
CA GLY A 40 -7.20 0.50 -8.39
C GLY A 40 -6.96 0.98 -6.96
N ARG A 41 -5.84 0.59 -6.31
CA ARG A 41 -5.60 0.88 -4.89
C ARG A 41 -5.26 2.35 -4.66
N HIS A 42 -5.73 2.85 -3.52
CA HIS A 42 -5.47 4.21 -3.05
C HIS A 42 -4.22 4.26 -2.16
N PHE A 43 -3.49 5.36 -2.25
CA PHE A 43 -2.40 5.72 -1.36
C PHE A 43 -2.34 7.24 -1.23
N LYS A 44 -1.66 7.73 -0.20
CA LYS A 44 -1.39 9.15 -0.01
C LYS A 44 0.09 9.41 -0.16
N VAL A 45 0.47 10.57 -0.66
CA VAL A 45 1.88 10.96 -0.85
C VAL A 45 2.04 12.41 -0.44
N VAL A 46 3.13 12.76 0.25
CA VAL A 46 3.38 14.16 0.63
C VAL A 46 3.49 14.98 -0.65
N TYR A 47 2.71 16.05 -0.76
CA TYR A 47 2.59 16.79 -2.03
C TYR A 47 3.93 17.38 -2.50
N GLU A 48 4.73 17.91 -1.57
CA GLU A 48 6.09 18.36 -1.83
C GLU A 48 6.96 17.26 -2.45
N ASP A 49 6.91 16.05 -1.87
CA ASP A 49 7.65 14.90 -2.38
C ASP A 49 7.12 14.41 -3.74
N TRP A 50 5.80 14.50 -3.97
CA TRP A 50 5.22 14.20 -5.28
C TRP A 50 5.71 15.18 -6.34
N ARG A 51 5.81 16.46 -6.02
CA ARG A 51 6.28 17.49 -6.95
C ARG A 51 7.78 17.42 -7.21
N GLU A 52 8.58 17.14 -6.19
CA GLU A 52 10.04 17.30 -6.26
C GLU A 52 10.80 16.00 -6.54
N LYS A 53 10.21 14.85 -6.21
CA LYS A 53 10.92 13.55 -6.28
C LYS A 53 10.33 12.61 -7.32
N VAL A 54 9.06 12.77 -7.69
CA VAL A 54 8.45 11.97 -8.76
C VAL A 54 8.84 12.59 -10.09
N PRO A 55 9.48 11.83 -11.01
CA PRO A 55 9.78 12.33 -12.35
C PRO A 55 8.51 12.70 -13.11
N ASP A 56 8.59 13.72 -13.96
CA ASP A 56 7.46 14.18 -14.76
C ASP A 56 6.93 13.10 -15.71
N GLU A 57 7.76 12.14 -16.13
CA GLU A 57 7.37 11.11 -17.10
C GLU A 57 6.76 9.86 -16.47
N ARG A 58 7.01 9.61 -15.18
CA ARG A 58 6.60 8.36 -14.54
C ARG A 58 6.43 8.46 -13.03
N ALA A 59 5.37 7.83 -12.54
CA ALA A 59 5.19 7.46 -11.15
C ALA A 59 4.92 5.96 -11.05
N PHE A 60 5.13 5.39 -9.87
CA PHE A 60 4.97 3.96 -9.62
C PHE A 60 3.87 3.68 -8.60
N CYS A 61 3.14 2.57 -8.79
CA CYS A 61 2.17 2.13 -7.81
C CYS A 61 2.90 1.55 -6.60
N PRO A 62 2.63 2.04 -5.37
CA PRO A 62 3.29 1.51 -4.19
C PRO A 62 2.96 0.03 -3.91
N TYR A 63 1.88 -0.50 -4.49
CA TYR A 63 1.44 -1.88 -4.27
C TYR A 63 1.90 -2.85 -5.36
N CYS A 64 1.70 -2.49 -6.64
CA CYS A 64 1.93 -3.39 -7.78
C CYS A 64 3.05 -2.95 -8.72
N ARG A 65 3.70 -1.81 -8.46
CA ARG A 65 4.74 -1.20 -9.31
C ARG A 65 4.29 -0.80 -10.72
N PHE A 66 2.97 -0.74 -10.98
CA PHE A 66 2.47 -0.21 -12.24
C PHE A 66 3.05 1.19 -12.47
N GLU A 67 3.59 1.40 -13.67
CA GLU A 67 4.26 2.63 -14.08
C GLU A 67 3.32 3.41 -15.00
N GLN A 68 3.12 4.70 -14.71
CA GLN A 68 2.31 5.58 -15.55
C GLN A 68 2.67 7.05 -15.34
N ASP A 69 2.35 7.90 -16.31
CA ASP A 69 2.42 9.37 -16.20
C ASP A 69 1.78 9.86 -14.87
N PRO A 70 2.48 10.68 -14.07
CA PRO A 70 1.99 11.21 -12.80
C PRO A 70 0.62 11.91 -12.87
N GLN A 71 0.20 12.42 -14.02
CA GLN A 71 -1.09 13.09 -14.22
C GLN A 71 -2.28 12.13 -14.16
N ASP A 72 -2.06 10.85 -14.44
CA ASP A 72 -3.10 9.80 -14.47
C ASP A 72 -3.43 9.21 -13.09
N TRP A 73 -2.81 9.73 -12.02
CA TRP A 73 -2.93 9.16 -10.67
C TRP A 73 -4.01 9.83 -9.81
N ASN A 74 -4.84 10.69 -10.41
CA ASN A 74 -5.94 11.34 -9.71
C ASN A 74 -6.97 10.30 -9.23
N THR A 75 -7.55 10.54 -8.06
CA THR A 75 -8.74 9.80 -7.64
C THR A 75 -9.96 10.27 -8.46
N SER A 76 -11.01 9.46 -8.50
CA SER A 76 -12.26 9.85 -9.16
C SER A 76 -12.84 11.16 -8.59
N ASP A 77 -12.75 11.35 -7.27
CA ASP A 77 -13.19 12.58 -6.60
C ASP A 77 -12.35 13.79 -7.01
N GLN A 78 -11.03 13.61 -7.19
CA GLN A 78 -10.14 14.67 -7.68
C GLN A 78 -10.46 15.03 -9.13
N GLU A 79 -10.66 14.04 -10.01
CA GLU A 79 -11.05 14.27 -11.40
C GLU A 79 -12.39 15.02 -11.51
N GLU A 80 -13.38 14.63 -10.69
CA GLU A 80 -14.67 15.30 -10.63
C GLU A 80 -14.53 16.74 -10.13
N HIS A 81 -13.73 16.97 -9.09
CA HIS A 81 -13.44 18.31 -8.57
C HIS A 81 -12.76 19.19 -9.63
N ILE A 82 -11.71 18.67 -10.27
CA ILE A 82 -10.98 19.37 -11.36
C ILE A 82 -11.94 19.74 -12.49
N ARG A 83 -12.80 18.80 -12.91
CA ARG A 83 -13.79 19.05 -13.96
C ARG A 83 -14.80 20.12 -13.54
N SER A 84 -15.33 20.03 -12.32
CA SER A 84 -16.32 20.98 -11.78
C SER A 84 -15.75 22.39 -11.71
N VAL A 85 -14.56 22.56 -11.13
CA VAL A 85 -13.88 23.86 -11.03
C VAL A 85 -13.53 24.41 -12.42
N GLY A 86 -13.03 23.55 -13.32
CA GLY A 86 -12.73 23.93 -14.70
C GLY A 86 -13.97 24.45 -15.46
N LEU A 87 -15.08 23.72 -15.39
CA LEU A 87 -16.36 24.13 -16.00
C LEU A 87 -16.87 25.42 -15.38
N ALA A 88 -16.87 25.55 -14.05
CA ALA A 88 -17.30 26.77 -13.37
C ALA A 88 -16.43 27.99 -13.75
N HIS A 89 -15.13 27.79 -13.94
CA HIS A 89 -14.22 28.85 -14.36
C HIS A 89 -14.51 29.32 -15.78
N VAL A 90 -14.68 28.39 -16.73
CA VAL A 90 -15.03 28.69 -18.13
C VAL A 90 -16.40 29.37 -18.20
N GLN A 91 -17.39 28.83 -17.47
CA GLN A 91 -18.71 29.43 -17.39
C GLN A 91 -18.63 30.86 -16.84
N GLY A 92 -17.84 31.11 -15.81
CA GLY A 92 -17.63 32.45 -15.26
C GLY A 92 -16.99 33.43 -16.24
N ILE A 93 -16.11 32.98 -17.14
CA ILE A 93 -15.56 33.83 -18.22
C ILE A 93 -16.67 34.21 -19.22
N ILE A 94 -17.44 33.23 -19.67
CA ILE A 94 -18.54 33.43 -20.63
C ILE A 94 -19.62 34.33 -20.01
N ASP A 95 -20.03 34.06 -18.77
CA ASP A 95 -21.03 34.84 -18.05
C ASP A 95 -20.60 36.31 -17.91
N ARG A 96 -19.34 36.57 -17.57
CA ARG A 96 -18.81 37.96 -17.50
C ARG A 96 -18.81 38.65 -18.86
N ALA A 97 -18.47 37.92 -19.92
CA ALA A 97 -18.49 38.45 -21.29
C ALA A 97 -19.93 38.75 -21.75
N MET A 98 -20.86 37.82 -21.52
CA MET A 98 -22.28 37.97 -21.81
C MET A 98 -22.91 39.11 -21.00
N GLN A 99 -22.60 39.24 -19.71
CA GLN A 99 -23.04 40.37 -18.89
C GLN A 99 -22.52 41.71 -19.43
N SER A 100 -21.29 41.73 -19.95
CA SER A 100 -20.69 42.94 -20.54
C SER A 100 -21.37 43.34 -21.85
N ASP A 101 -21.64 42.37 -22.73
CA ASP A 101 -22.42 42.57 -23.95
C ASP A 101 -23.86 43.01 -23.63
N ALA A 102 -24.53 42.34 -22.67
CA ALA A 102 -25.88 42.68 -22.23
C ALA A 102 -25.95 44.09 -21.58
N ARG A 103 -24.93 44.53 -20.84
CA ARG A 103 -24.85 45.91 -20.33
C ARG A 103 -24.71 46.92 -21.47
N ARG A 104 -23.86 46.66 -22.46
CA ARG A 104 -23.71 47.52 -23.66
C ARG A 104 -25.00 47.59 -24.46
N GLN A 105 -25.74 46.49 -24.55
CA GLN A 105 -27.03 46.46 -25.23
C GLN A 105 -28.13 47.16 -24.43
N ASN A 106 -28.25 46.93 -23.11
CA ASN A 106 -29.20 47.64 -22.26
C ASN A 106 -28.96 49.17 -22.25
N MET A 107 -27.71 49.63 -22.43
CA MET A 107 -27.42 51.06 -22.66
C MET A 107 -27.95 51.56 -24.02
N ARG A 108 -27.94 50.71 -25.06
CA ARG A 108 -28.48 51.00 -26.39
C ARG A 108 -30.01 50.81 -26.49
N GLU A 109 -30.60 50.02 -25.60
CA GLU A 109 -32.03 49.65 -25.57
C GLU A 109 -32.89 50.50 -24.63
N ARG A 110 -32.35 51.56 -24.01
CA ARG A 110 -33.13 52.61 -23.30
C ARG A 110 -34.14 53.38 -24.18
N SER A 111 -34.48 52.86 -25.36
CA SER A 111 -35.42 53.45 -26.32
C SER A 111 -36.52 52.51 -26.85
N ARG A 112 -36.71 51.27 -26.35
CA ARG A 112 -37.90 50.44 -26.71
C ARG A 112 -38.39 49.50 -25.60
N PRO A 113 -39.71 49.19 -25.53
CA PRO A 113 -40.30 48.42 -24.44
C PRO A 113 -40.22 46.89 -24.65
N ARG A 114 -40.18 46.15 -23.53
CA ARG A 114 -39.93 44.70 -23.37
C ARG A 114 -41.17 43.80 -23.49
N ARG A 115 -40.99 42.54 -23.94
CA ARG A 115 -41.86 41.37 -23.59
C ARG A 115 -41.15 39.99 -23.67
N GLY A 116 -41.47 39.13 -22.67
CA GLY A 116 -41.41 37.63 -22.64
C GLY A 116 -40.06 36.99 -22.29
N LEU A 117 -39.83 36.26 -21.18
CA LEU A 117 -40.39 35.03 -20.55
C LEU A 117 -39.87 33.70 -21.12
N ILE A 118 -38.86 33.11 -20.46
CA ILE A 118 -38.56 31.66 -20.49
C ILE A 118 -38.06 31.24 -19.11
N ASP A 119 -38.62 30.15 -18.59
CA ASP A 119 -38.21 29.44 -17.38
C ASP A 119 -37.54 28.11 -17.80
N ILE A 120 -36.35 27.81 -17.26
CA ILE A 120 -35.59 26.59 -17.58
C ILE A 120 -35.33 25.86 -16.26
N SER A 121 -36.04 24.75 -16.05
CA SER A 121 -35.76 23.80 -14.97
C SER A 121 -34.81 22.71 -15.45
N MET A 122 -33.71 22.47 -14.74
CA MET A 122 -32.85 21.30 -14.90
C MET A 122 -33.17 20.26 -13.82
N THR A 123 -33.44 19.02 -14.23
CA THR A 123 -33.40 17.84 -13.35
C THR A 123 -32.05 17.13 -13.50
N MET A 124 -31.44 16.75 -12.37
CA MET A 124 -30.27 15.89 -12.33
C MET A 124 -30.68 14.45 -12.01
N ASP A 125 -30.15 13.50 -12.77
CA ASP A 125 -30.14 12.08 -12.41
C ASP A 125 -28.77 11.72 -11.82
N PHE A 126 -28.79 11.23 -10.58
CA PHE A 126 -27.63 10.69 -9.87
C PHE A 126 -27.68 9.16 -9.91
N LYS A 127 -26.61 8.52 -10.39
CA LYS A 127 -26.41 7.07 -10.28
C LYS A 127 -25.24 6.79 -9.32
N PRO A 128 -25.45 6.06 -8.22
CA PRO A 128 -24.37 5.72 -7.32
C PRO A 128 -23.43 4.71 -7.97
N GLY A 129 -22.13 5.00 -7.90
CA GLY A 129 -21.06 4.06 -8.23
C GLY A 129 -20.95 2.90 -7.23
N PRO A 130 -20.14 1.89 -7.55
CA PRO A 130 -20.02 0.66 -6.77
C PRO A 130 -19.46 0.90 -5.37
N ARG A 131 -20.03 0.18 -4.40
CA ARG A 131 -19.69 0.28 -2.97
C ARG A 131 -18.32 -0.36 -2.70
N PRO A 132 -17.38 0.33 -2.05
CA PRO A 132 -16.14 -0.29 -1.58
C PRO A 132 -16.41 -1.20 -0.38
N LEU A 133 -15.52 -2.19 -0.20
CA LEU A 133 -15.43 -3.04 1.00
C LEU A 133 -15.46 -2.18 2.28
N ILE A 134 -16.40 -2.46 3.17
CA ILE A 134 -16.55 -1.77 4.45
C ILE A 134 -15.51 -2.32 5.42
N VAL A 135 -14.31 -1.75 5.39
CA VAL A 135 -13.49 -1.68 6.61
C VAL A 135 -14.02 -0.46 7.37
N PRO A 136 -14.39 -0.57 8.67
CA PRO A 136 -14.77 0.60 9.44
C PRO A 136 -13.68 1.67 9.34
N LEU A 137 -14.07 2.93 9.09
CA LEU A 137 -13.13 4.04 8.86
C LEU A 137 -12.07 4.14 9.96
N SER A 138 -12.46 3.90 11.22
CA SER A 138 -11.55 3.87 12.37
C SER A 138 -10.45 2.81 12.28
N ILE A 139 -10.75 1.65 11.70
CA ILE A 139 -9.78 0.57 11.49
C ILE A 139 -8.91 0.86 10.27
N ALA A 140 -9.47 1.44 9.20
CA ALA A 140 -8.70 1.84 8.04
C ALA A 140 -7.62 2.87 8.42
N GLU A 141 -7.95 3.87 9.24
CA GLU A 141 -6.97 4.83 9.75
C GLU A 141 -5.90 4.18 10.64
N ALA A 142 -6.29 3.28 11.55
CA ALA A 142 -5.35 2.57 12.42
C ALA A 142 -4.37 1.66 11.65
N LEU A 143 -4.81 1.09 10.52
CA LEU A 143 -3.99 0.23 9.65
C LEU A 143 -3.13 1.02 8.67
N ARG A 144 -3.32 2.34 8.53
CA ARG A 144 -2.49 3.18 7.66
C ARG A 144 -1.04 3.16 8.16
N GLN A 145 -0.11 3.11 7.21
CA GLN A 145 1.32 3.11 7.48
C GLN A 145 1.96 4.26 6.74
N ASP A 146 2.83 5.00 7.43
CA ASP A 146 3.68 6.02 6.82
C ASP A 146 5.02 5.38 6.41
N PHE A 147 5.51 5.76 5.24
CA PHE A 147 6.73 5.25 4.63
C PHE A 147 7.65 6.40 4.26
N THR A 148 8.95 6.12 4.26
CA THR A 148 9.98 7.02 3.73
C THR A 148 10.97 6.16 2.96
N CYS A 149 11.21 6.51 1.70
CA CYS A 149 12.07 5.73 0.81
C CYS A 149 13.53 5.88 1.24
N GLU A 150 14.25 4.78 1.42
CA GLU A 150 15.68 4.82 1.71
C GLU A 150 16.55 5.27 0.51
N ALA A 151 16.03 5.15 -0.72
CA ALA A 151 16.76 5.51 -1.94
C ALA A 151 16.58 6.98 -2.35
N CYS A 152 15.38 7.54 -2.19
CA CYS A 152 15.06 8.92 -2.64
C CYS A 152 14.39 9.80 -1.58
N ALA A 153 14.20 9.29 -0.35
CA ALA A 153 13.53 9.99 0.74
C ALA A 153 12.07 10.43 0.47
N CYS A 154 11.40 9.91 -0.57
CA CYS A 154 9.98 10.15 -0.81
C CYS A 154 9.13 9.59 0.33
N ARG A 155 8.17 10.37 0.82
CA ARG A 155 7.26 10.07 1.93
C ARG A 155 5.85 9.83 1.41
N TRP A 156 5.27 8.69 1.80
CA TRP A 156 3.92 8.32 1.39
C TRP A 156 3.25 7.47 2.48
N SER A 157 1.93 7.28 2.38
CA SER A 157 1.20 6.38 3.26
C SER A 157 0.21 5.50 2.51
N SER A 158 0.00 4.28 3.01
CA SER A 158 -0.83 3.26 2.37
C SER A 158 -1.63 2.47 3.39
N LEU A 159 -2.73 1.86 2.94
CA LEU A 159 -3.51 0.92 3.75
C LEU A 159 -2.88 -0.48 3.61
N GLY A 160 -2.22 -0.94 4.67
CA GLY A 160 -1.45 -2.18 4.66
C GLY A 160 -0.10 -2.05 3.93
N SER A 161 0.47 -3.21 3.56
CA SER A 161 1.82 -3.32 2.97
C SER A 161 1.93 -2.62 1.61
N SER A 162 2.89 -1.69 1.48
CA SER A 162 3.26 -1.00 0.24
C SER A 162 4.71 -1.31 -0.15
N PHE A 163 4.91 -2.12 -1.18
CA PHE A 163 6.22 -2.68 -1.56
C PHE A 163 7.16 -1.71 -2.28
N PHE A 164 6.63 -0.71 -2.99
CA PHE A 164 7.41 0.13 -3.89
C PHE A 164 7.32 1.61 -3.51
N CYS A 165 8.40 2.34 -3.73
CA CYS A 165 8.37 3.79 -3.64
C CYS A 165 7.58 4.38 -4.84
N PRO A 166 6.63 5.31 -4.62
CA PRO A 166 5.88 5.92 -5.72
C PRO A 166 6.72 6.81 -6.64
N ALA A 167 7.86 7.33 -6.14
CA ALA A 167 8.75 8.18 -6.91
C ALA A 167 9.75 7.39 -7.76
N CYS A 168 10.58 6.56 -7.12
CA CYS A 168 11.68 5.87 -7.83
C CYS A 168 11.43 4.39 -8.11
N GLY A 169 10.29 3.82 -7.67
CA GLY A 169 9.97 2.42 -7.86
C GLY A 169 10.84 1.44 -7.05
N HIS A 170 11.69 1.95 -6.15
CA HIS A 170 12.56 1.14 -5.28
C HIS A 170 11.72 0.22 -4.39
N ASN A 171 12.06 -1.07 -4.38
CA ASN A 171 11.45 -2.07 -3.52
C ASN A 171 12.31 -2.25 -2.28
N SER A 172 11.94 -1.61 -1.17
CA SER A 172 12.65 -1.84 0.08
C SER A 172 12.08 -3.06 0.80
N ALA A 173 12.51 -4.26 0.40
CA ALA A 173 12.16 -5.49 1.10
C ALA A 173 12.54 -5.44 2.59
N ALA A 174 13.59 -4.70 2.94
CA ALA A 174 14.04 -4.51 4.32
C ALA A 174 13.05 -3.68 5.16
N VAL A 175 12.63 -2.51 4.68
CA VAL A 175 11.59 -1.69 5.34
C VAL A 175 10.25 -2.44 5.35
N MET A 176 9.96 -3.19 4.29
CA MET A 176 8.72 -3.94 4.16
C MET A 176 8.55 -5.06 5.16
N PHE A 177 9.64 -5.70 5.57
CA PHE A 177 9.62 -6.68 6.64
C PHE A 177 9.15 -6.05 7.96
N ASP A 178 9.79 -4.96 8.40
CA ASP A 178 9.46 -4.30 9.67
C ASP A 178 8.01 -3.78 9.65
N ARG A 179 7.56 -3.26 8.51
CA ARG A 179 6.17 -2.81 8.32
C ARG A 179 5.18 -3.96 8.33
N THR A 180 5.55 -5.13 7.81
CA THR A 180 4.72 -6.34 7.88
C THR A 180 4.55 -6.78 9.33
N ILE A 181 5.63 -6.82 10.12
CA ILE A 181 5.58 -7.12 11.56
C ILE A 181 4.64 -6.15 12.28
N ALA A 182 4.78 -4.84 12.05
CA ALA A 182 3.94 -3.83 12.67
C ALA A 182 2.45 -3.95 12.28
N THR A 183 2.16 -4.27 11.02
CA THR A 183 0.77 -4.50 10.55
C THR A 183 0.16 -5.75 11.16
N VAL A 184 0.91 -6.85 11.24
CA VAL A 184 0.45 -8.09 11.87
C VAL A 184 0.13 -7.86 13.36
N ARG A 185 1.00 -7.14 14.09
CA ARG A 185 0.78 -6.80 15.50
C ARG A 185 -0.49 -5.96 15.69
N ARG A 186 -0.68 -4.90 14.90
CA ARG A 186 -1.90 -4.08 14.96
C ARG A 186 -3.15 -4.86 14.58
N MET A 187 -3.06 -5.76 13.60
CA MET A 187 -4.18 -6.63 13.24
C MET A 187 -4.61 -7.51 14.42
N ILE A 188 -3.64 -8.11 15.13
CA ILE A 188 -3.89 -8.93 16.32
C ILE A 188 -4.53 -8.10 17.43
N GLU A 189 -4.00 -6.91 17.69
CA GLU A 189 -4.54 -5.96 18.69
C GLU A 189 -6.00 -5.60 18.40
N HIS A 190 -6.35 -5.40 17.12
CA HIS A 190 -7.70 -5.01 16.69
C HIS A 190 -8.65 -6.18 16.43
N ILE A 191 -8.27 -7.43 16.72
CA ILE A 191 -9.17 -8.60 16.58
C ILE A 191 -10.54 -8.36 17.21
N PRO A 192 -10.68 -7.86 18.46
CA PRO A 192 -11.99 -7.64 19.06
C PRO A 192 -12.88 -6.70 18.23
N SER A 193 -12.30 -5.62 17.71
CA SER A 193 -13.01 -4.66 16.85
C SER A 193 -13.37 -5.24 15.48
N ILE A 194 -12.49 -6.07 14.91
CA ILE A 194 -12.75 -6.79 13.66
C ILE A 194 -13.91 -7.78 13.86
N THR A 195 -13.90 -8.52 14.96
CA THR A 195 -14.92 -9.52 15.27
C THR A 195 -16.28 -8.90 15.57
N GLY A 196 -16.31 -7.70 16.17
CA GLY A 196 -17.54 -6.97 16.46
C GLY A 196 -18.29 -6.49 15.22
N GLY A 197 -17.67 -6.55 14.03
CA GLY A 197 -18.31 -6.22 12.76
C GLY A 197 -19.11 -7.36 12.11
N PHE A 198 -19.02 -8.59 12.63
CA PHE A 198 -19.74 -9.75 12.08
C PHE A 198 -21.11 -9.95 12.76
N ALA A 199 -22.05 -10.51 12.01
CA ALA A 199 -23.43 -10.70 12.46
C ALA A 199 -23.60 -11.83 13.50
N ASP A 200 -22.72 -12.84 13.47
CA ASP A 200 -22.78 -14.01 14.33
C ASP A 200 -21.37 -14.47 14.76
N ALA A 201 -21.34 -15.24 15.85
CA ALA A 201 -20.10 -15.69 16.48
C ALA A 201 -19.32 -16.70 15.63
N ASP A 202 -19.99 -17.55 14.87
CA ASP A 202 -19.34 -18.58 14.05
C ASP A 202 -18.59 -17.93 12.88
N THR A 203 -19.22 -16.97 12.20
CA THR A 203 -18.59 -16.16 11.15
C THR A 203 -17.38 -15.39 11.71
N ALA A 204 -17.49 -14.82 12.91
CA ALA A 204 -16.37 -14.14 13.55
C ALA A 204 -15.20 -15.09 13.87
N GLN A 205 -15.47 -16.29 14.37
CA GLN A 205 -14.44 -17.29 14.66
C GLN A 205 -13.75 -17.79 13.39
N ASP A 206 -14.51 -18.02 12.32
CA ASP A 206 -13.94 -18.41 11.03
C ASP A 206 -13.08 -17.31 10.41
N ALA A 207 -13.51 -16.06 10.51
CA ALA A 207 -12.70 -14.91 10.08
C ALA A 207 -11.39 -14.81 10.87
N ILE A 208 -11.42 -14.97 12.20
CA ILE A 208 -10.20 -14.98 13.03
C ILE A 208 -9.25 -16.09 12.57
N ARG A 209 -9.78 -17.32 12.40
CA ARG A 209 -8.98 -18.46 11.95
C ARG A 209 -8.28 -18.17 10.62
N GLN A 210 -9.01 -17.66 9.63
CA GLN A 210 -8.45 -17.29 8.33
C GLN A 210 -7.38 -16.20 8.46
N ILE A 211 -7.65 -15.14 9.22
CA ILE A 211 -6.70 -14.03 9.42
C ILE A 211 -5.40 -14.54 10.07
N MET A 212 -5.49 -15.43 11.08
CA MET A 212 -4.31 -15.98 11.76
C MET A 212 -3.50 -16.91 10.86
N GLU A 213 -4.16 -17.79 10.11
CA GLU A 213 -3.50 -18.68 9.14
C GLU A 213 -2.78 -17.87 8.05
N ASP A 214 -3.42 -16.82 7.53
CA ASP A 214 -2.84 -15.91 6.53
C ASP A 214 -1.67 -15.09 7.10
N GLN A 215 -1.79 -14.56 8.32
CA GLN A 215 -0.72 -13.77 8.92
C GLN A 215 0.53 -14.63 9.19
N LEU A 216 0.38 -15.90 9.58
CA LEU A 216 1.50 -16.83 9.72
C LEU A 216 2.27 -16.97 8.39
N GLY A 217 1.54 -17.21 7.28
CA GLY A 217 2.12 -17.33 5.94
C GLY A 217 2.79 -16.03 5.49
N ARG A 218 2.15 -14.88 5.75
CA ARG A 218 2.67 -13.55 5.41
C ARG A 218 3.98 -13.22 6.11
N LEU A 219 4.11 -13.56 7.40
CA LEU A 219 5.33 -13.36 8.18
C LEU A 219 6.52 -14.13 7.59
N VAL A 220 6.33 -15.42 7.29
CA VAL A 220 7.37 -16.26 6.66
C VAL A 220 7.76 -15.70 5.29
N GLY A 221 6.78 -15.32 4.47
CA GLY A 221 7.03 -14.71 3.16
C GLY A 221 7.80 -13.40 3.24
N ALA A 222 7.45 -12.53 4.20
CA ALA A 222 8.17 -11.28 4.41
C ALA A 222 9.62 -11.50 4.84
N PHE A 223 9.88 -12.46 5.73
CA PHE A 223 11.25 -12.80 6.15
C PHE A 223 12.07 -13.43 5.02
N GLU A 224 11.44 -14.25 4.17
CA GLU A 224 12.09 -14.79 2.97
C GLU A 224 12.56 -13.67 2.04
N ARG A 225 11.68 -12.68 1.76
CA ARG A 225 12.02 -11.51 0.94
C ARG A 225 13.11 -10.65 1.57
N LEU A 226 13.06 -10.46 2.90
CA LEU A 226 14.15 -9.80 3.64
C LEU A 226 15.48 -10.53 3.44
N GLY A 227 15.48 -11.84 3.59
CA GLY A 227 16.69 -12.65 3.41
C GLY A 227 17.27 -12.52 2.01
N GLU A 228 16.42 -12.49 0.97
CA GLU A 228 16.87 -12.24 -0.40
C GLU A 228 17.48 -10.87 -0.60
N ALA A 229 16.92 -9.82 -0.01
CA ALA A 229 17.45 -8.47 -0.10
C ALA A 229 18.75 -8.29 0.69
N LEU A 230 18.80 -8.78 1.93
CA LEU A 230 20.01 -8.72 2.77
C LEU A 230 21.17 -9.48 2.15
N ARG A 231 20.89 -10.56 1.40
CA ARG A 231 21.91 -11.30 0.64
C ARG A 231 22.66 -10.40 -0.33
N GLU A 232 21.99 -9.43 -0.95
CA GLU A 232 22.60 -8.51 -1.90
C GLU A 232 23.62 -7.56 -1.22
N SER A 233 23.50 -7.36 0.09
CA SER A 233 24.45 -6.60 0.89
C SER A 233 25.67 -7.43 1.34
N VAL A 234 25.65 -8.75 1.17
CA VAL A 234 26.81 -9.61 1.48
C VAL A 234 27.83 -9.54 0.33
N PRO A 235 29.14 -9.37 0.58
CA PRO A 235 30.16 -9.38 -0.47
C PRO A 235 30.09 -10.65 -1.32
N ALA A 236 30.14 -10.51 -2.65
CA ALA A 236 29.96 -11.62 -3.58
C ALA A 236 30.95 -12.78 -3.33
N THR A 237 32.18 -12.47 -2.92
CA THR A 237 33.24 -13.44 -2.58
C THR A 237 32.93 -14.28 -1.35
N LYS A 238 32.04 -13.81 -0.46
CA LYS A 238 31.64 -14.51 0.76
C LYS A 238 30.29 -15.21 0.62
N ARG A 239 29.55 -15.00 -0.46
CA ARG A 239 28.22 -15.61 -0.64
C ARG A 239 28.34 -17.11 -0.87
N ALA A 240 27.75 -17.91 0.01
CA ALA A 240 27.58 -19.33 -0.25
C ALA A 240 26.68 -19.56 -1.49
N PRO A 241 26.89 -20.66 -2.25
CA PRO A 241 26.03 -20.99 -3.38
C PRO A 241 24.57 -21.22 -2.93
N LYS A 242 23.61 -20.61 -3.62
CA LYS A 242 22.17 -20.77 -3.35
C LYS A 242 21.61 -21.93 -4.20
N LYS A 243 21.02 -22.95 -3.56
CA LYS A 243 20.25 -24.01 -4.23
C LYS A 243 18.74 -23.83 -3.99
N GLY A 244 18.01 -23.44 -5.03
CA GLY A 244 16.57 -23.21 -4.95
C GLY A 244 16.20 -22.08 -3.97
N ASN A 245 15.01 -22.14 -3.39
CA ASN A 245 14.54 -21.13 -2.44
C ASN A 245 14.98 -21.43 -1.00
N ILE A 246 16.26 -21.20 -0.70
CA ILE A 246 16.86 -21.50 0.61
C ILE A 246 16.17 -20.78 1.78
N PHE A 247 15.65 -19.56 1.59
CA PHE A 247 15.11 -18.74 2.66
C PHE A 247 13.71 -19.18 3.14
N GLN A 248 13.07 -20.08 2.40
CA GLN A 248 11.85 -20.78 2.85
C GLN A 248 12.15 -21.90 3.85
N ARG A 249 13.40 -22.38 3.90
CA ARG A 249 13.80 -23.49 4.77
C ARG A 249 14.69 -22.93 5.87
N ILE A 250 14.15 -22.85 7.09
CA ILE A 250 14.80 -22.11 8.19
C ILE A 250 16.22 -22.63 8.50
N ASP A 251 16.43 -23.95 8.47
CA ASP A 251 17.74 -24.54 8.78
C ASP A 251 18.77 -24.28 7.67
N ASP A 252 18.37 -24.41 6.40
CA ASP A 252 19.27 -24.15 5.28
C ASP A 252 19.58 -22.67 5.12
N ALA A 253 18.62 -21.80 5.43
CA ALA A 253 18.86 -20.38 5.53
C ALA A 253 19.87 -20.07 6.65
N SER A 254 19.72 -20.67 7.83
CA SER A 254 20.66 -20.52 8.95
C SER A 254 22.08 -20.92 8.55
N GLU A 255 22.23 -22.05 7.87
CA GLU A 255 23.53 -22.53 7.42
C GLU A 255 24.13 -21.63 6.33
N TRP A 256 23.30 -21.18 5.38
CA TRP A 256 23.74 -20.24 4.37
C TRP A 256 24.27 -18.93 4.99
N TRP A 257 23.59 -18.40 6.01
CA TRP A 257 24.06 -17.23 6.75
C TRP A 257 25.35 -17.53 7.51
N ARG A 258 25.46 -18.68 8.18
CA ARG A 258 26.68 -19.07 8.89
C ARG A 258 27.90 -19.08 7.96
N VAL A 259 27.78 -19.70 6.79
CA VAL A 259 28.88 -19.71 5.81
C VAL A 259 29.17 -18.31 5.29
N SER A 260 28.13 -17.49 5.07
CA SER A 260 28.29 -16.20 4.38
C SER A 260 28.69 -15.03 5.28
N THR A 261 28.30 -15.06 6.56
CA THR A 261 28.52 -13.97 7.53
C THR A 261 29.26 -14.42 8.79
N GLY A 262 29.46 -15.73 8.98
CA GLY A 262 30.05 -16.31 10.19
C GLY A 262 29.04 -16.63 11.29
N SER A 263 27.78 -16.20 11.15
CA SER A 263 26.74 -16.36 12.17
C SER A 263 25.49 -17.02 11.62
N GLY A 264 25.06 -18.10 12.28
CA GLY A 264 23.77 -18.74 12.03
C GLY A 264 22.68 -18.22 12.98
N TYR A 265 21.46 -18.72 12.83
CA TYR A 265 20.32 -18.27 13.66
C TYR A 265 20.47 -18.58 15.16
N ASP A 266 21.26 -19.59 15.52
CA ASP A 266 21.69 -19.91 16.89
C ASP A 266 22.54 -18.81 17.55
N SER A 267 23.10 -17.89 16.78
CA SER A 267 23.78 -16.73 17.33
C SER A 267 22.82 -15.70 17.96
N TRP A 268 21.52 -15.76 17.64
CA TRP A 268 20.52 -14.79 18.09
C TRP A 268 19.29 -15.40 18.75
N LEU A 269 19.04 -16.70 18.53
CA LEU A 269 17.94 -17.44 19.13
C LEU A 269 18.45 -18.52 20.08
N ARG A 270 17.80 -18.61 21.24
CA ARG A 270 18.04 -19.70 22.21
C ARG A 270 17.59 -21.05 21.61
N PRO A 271 18.10 -22.18 22.10
CA PRO A 271 17.70 -23.51 21.61
C PRO A 271 16.19 -23.75 21.57
N ALA A 272 15.46 -23.30 22.61
CA ALA A 272 14.00 -23.39 22.63
C ALA A 272 13.32 -22.53 21.55
N GLU A 273 13.86 -21.33 21.29
CA GLU A 273 13.37 -20.42 20.24
C GLU A 273 13.63 -21.00 18.84
N LEU A 274 14.77 -21.68 18.64
CA LEU A 274 15.08 -22.42 17.40
C LEU A 274 14.12 -23.59 17.16
N THR A 275 13.88 -24.41 18.18
CA THR A 275 12.88 -25.49 18.09
C THR A 275 11.53 -24.91 17.73
N ARG A 276 11.17 -23.78 18.35
CA ARG A 276 9.86 -23.17 18.14
C ARG A 276 9.67 -22.58 16.74
N ILE A 277 10.65 -21.83 16.22
CA ILE A 277 10.55 -21.27 14.86
C ILE A 277 10.49 -22.39 13.81
N ARG A 278 11.18 -23.52 14.03
CA ARG A 278 11.08 -24.71 13.15
C ARG A 278 9.65 -25.23 13.11
N VAL A 279 9.00 -25.40 14.26
CA VAL A 279 7.58 -25.81 14.32
C VAL A 279 6.70 -24.84 13.55
N LEU A 280 6.85 -23.52 13.74
CA LEU A 280 6.04 -22.50 13.07
C LEU A 280 6.24 -22.49 11.54
N TYR A 281 7.46 -22.71 11.06
CA TYR A 281 7.74 -22.89 9.62
C TYR A 281 7.11 -24.16 9.05
N GLN A 282 7.14 -25.28 9.79
CA GLN A 282 6.48 -26.51 9.36
C GLN A 282 4.95 -26.35 9.37
N ARG A 283 4.38 -25.60 10.32
CA ARG A 283 2.94 -25.26 10.31
C ARG A 283 2.56 -24.45 9.07
N ARG A 284 3.37 -23.47 8.67
CA ARG A 284 3.18 -22.75 7.38
C ARG A 284 3.19 -23.72 6.19
N HIS A 285 4.07 -24.72 6.17
CA HIS A 285 4.07 -25.74 5.11
C HIS A 285 2.73 -26.50 5.07
N LEU A 286 2.20 -26.92 6.23
CA LEU A 286 0.92 -27.60 6.31
C LEU A 286 -0.23 -26.73 5.80
N LEU A 287 -0.30 -25.46 6.19
CA LEU A 287 -1.37 -24.55 5.73
C LEU A 287 -1.36 -24.40 4.21
N VAL A 288 -0.18 -24.19 3.61
CA VAL A 288 -0.05 -23.90 2.18
C VAL A 288 -0.25 -25.15 1.32
N HIS A 289 0.21 -26.32 1.76
CA HIS A 289 0.27 -27.52 0.90
C HIS A 289 -0.58 -28.70 1.36
N ARG A 290 -1.06 -28.69 2.61
CA ARG A 290 -1.80 -29.79 3.23
C ARG A 290 -3.12 -29.35 3.86
N GLN A 291 -3.60 -28.14 3.58
CA GLN A 291 -4.83 -27.57 4.17
C GLN A 291 -4.82 -27.56 5.71
N GLY A 292 -3.62 -27.51 6.30
CA GLY A 292 -3.40 -27.58 7.74
C GLY A 292 -3.46 -29.00 8.33
N ILE A 293 -3.55 -30.05 7.52
CA ILE A 293 -3.58 -31.45 7.98
C ILE A 293 -2.17 -31.96 8.23
N VAL A 294 -1.91 -32.45 9.43
CA VAL A 294 -0.62 -33.00 9.85
C VAL A 294 -0.26 -34.26 9.05
N ASP A 295 0.92 -34.25 8.44
CA ASP A 295 1.53 -35.40 7.79
C ASP A 295 2.76 -35.92 8.56
N GLN A 296 3.30 -37.08 8.16
CA GLN A 296 4.46 -37.67 8.82
C GLN A 296 5.70 -36.76 8.70
N SER A 297 5.87 -36.10 7.57
CA SER A 297 6.98 -35.16 7.33
C SER A 297 6.97 -34.00 8.33
N TYR A 298 5.80 -33.50 8.72
CA TYR A 298 5.67 -32.48 9.76
C TYR A 298 6.15 -33.00 11.11
N LEU A 299 5.69 -34.18 11.53
CA LEU A 299 6.04 -34.75 12.84
C LEU A 299 7.55 -35.00 12.93
N ASP A 300 8.14 -35.60 11.89
CA ASP A 300 9.56 -35.93 11.85
C ASP A 300 10.46 -34.68 11.89
N ARG A 301 10.05 -33.59 11.20
CA ARG A 301 10.87 -32.37 11.07
C ARG A 301 10.65 -31.38 12.21
N SER A 302 9.43 -31.31 12.75
CA SER A 302 9.08 -30.34 13.79
C SER A 302 9.29 -30.88 15.20
N GLY A 303 9.17 -32.20 15.39
CA GLY A 303 9.09 -32.81 16.73
C GLY A 303 7.87 -32.34 17.53
N ASP A 304 6.85 -31.75 16.89
CA ASP A 304 5.68 -31.22 17.58
C ASP A 304 4.79 -32.35 18.10
N SER A 305 4.75 -32.50 19.43
CA SER A 305 3.93 -33.50 20.12
C SER A 305 2.50 -33.03 20.41
N ALA A 306 2.14 -31.78 20.08
CA ALA A 306 0.81 -31.23 20.34
C ALA A 306 -0.26 -31.75 19.36
N TYR A 307 0.16 -32.29 18.22
CA TYR A 307 -0.74 -32.79 17.17
C TYR A 307 -0.40 -34.23 16.76
N ARG A 308 -1.43 -34.97 16.34
CA ARG A 308 -1.31 -36.33 15.80
C ARG A 308 -1.42 -36.34 14.28
N LEU A 309 -0.97 -37.42 13.65
CA LEU A 309 -1.14 -37.65 12.22
C LEU A 309 -2.61 -37.48 11.82
N SER A 310 -2.85 -36.81 10.68
CA SER A 310 -4.19 -36.50 10.15
C SER A 310 -5.03 -35.52 10.98
N GLN A 311 -4.51 -35.00 12.09
CA GLN A 311 -5.17 -33.91 12.81
C GLN A 311 -4.98 -32.59 12.05
N ARG A 312 -5.97 -31.69 12.10
CA ARG A 312 -5.79 -30.32 11.61
C ARG A 312 -5.15 -29.45 12.67
N ILE A 313 -4.15 -28.67 12.28
CA ILE A 313 -3.54 -27.68 13.17
C ILE A 313 -4.49 -26.50 13.44
N VAL A 314 -4.30 -25.89 14.60
CA VAL A 314 -4.90 -24.60 14.98
C VAL A 314 -3.78 -23.59 15.13
N VAL A 315 -3.95 -22.41 14.52
CA VAL A 315 -3.05 -21.27 14.64
C VAL A 315 -3.74 -20.19 15.46
N ARG A 316 -3.13 -19.80 16.57
CA ARG A 316 -3.65 -18.76 17.45
C ARG A 316 -2.87 -17.45 17.31
N ALA A 317 -3.43 -16.37 17.85
CA ALA A 317 -2.79 -15.06 17.88
C ALA A 317 -1.42 -15.09 18.58
N GLU A 318 -1.26 -15.96 19.58
CA GLU A 318 0.01 -16.16 20.28
C GLU A 318 1.06 -16.80 19.37
N ASP A 319 0.68 -17.78 18.53
CA ASP A 319 1.61 -18.40 17.56
C ASP A 319 2.13 -17.36 16.56
N VAL A 320 1.23 -16.48 16.07
CA VAL A 320 1.57 -15.43 15.10
C VAL A 320 2.42 -14.34 15.74
N SER A 321 2.07 -13.92 16.97
CA SER A 321 2.84 -12.93 17.75
C SER A 321 4.24 -13.44 18.09
N GLU A 322 4.34 -14.71 18.48
CA GLU A 322 5.60 -15.38 18.76
C GLU A 322 6.48 -15.47 17.50
N LEU A 323 5.91 -15.91 16.36
CA LEU A 323 6.64 -15.92 15.09
C LEU A 323 7.17 -14.53 14.75
N ALA A 324 6.34 -13.49 14.87
CA ALA A 324 6.75 -12.11 14.61
C ALA A 324 7.94 -11.70 15.48
N GLY A 325 7.90 -11.99 16.79
CA GLY A 325 9.01 -11.70 17.71
C GLY A 325 10.29 -12.46 17.37
N LEU A 326 10.21 -13.73 16.99
CA LEU A 326 11.36 -14.53 16.59
C LEU A 326 12.00 -14.01 15.30
N LEU A 327 11.19 -13.67 14.29
CA LEU A 327 11.68 -13.13 13.03
C LEU A 327 12.29 -11.74 13.19
N GLU A 328 11.75 -10.89 14.07
CA GLU A 328 12.30 -9.58 14.39
C GLU A 328 13.70 -9.69 15.02
N LYS A 329 13.90 -10.63 15.95
CA LYS A 329 15.24 -10.95 16.52
C LYS A 329 16.23 -11.38 15.44
N LEU A 330 15.81 -12.30 14.56
CA LEU A 330 16.66 -12.76 13.46
C LEU A 330 17.00 -11.64 12.49
N ALA A 331 16.03 -10.79 12.12
CA ALA A 331 16.25 -9.66 11.24
C ALA A 331 17.26 -8.67 11.84
N ALA A 332 17.13 -8.34 13.12
CA ALA A 332 18.08 -7.47 13.83
C ALA A 332 19.49 -8.10 13.88
N GLY A 333 19.58 -9.39 14.21
CA GLY A 333 20.83 -10.13 14.23
C GLY A 333 21.55 -10.16 12.89
N LEU A 334 20.81 -10.45 11.80
CA LEU A 334 21.34 -10.47 10.43
C LEU A 334 21.82 -9.10 9.98
N ARG A 335 21.02 -8.05 10.21
CA ARG A 335 21.41 -6.66 9.88
C ARG A 335 22.70 -6.27 10.59
N SER A 336 22.82 -6.57 11.88
CA SER A 336 24.03 -6.32 12.66
C SER A 336 25.23 -7.13 12.15
N ALA A 337 25.04 -8.41 11.84
CA ALA A 337 26.11 -9.26 11.29
C ALA A 337 26.65 -8.72 9.97
N ILE A 338 25.76 -8.24 9.09
CA ILE A 338 26.14 -7.66 7.80
C ILE A 338 26.87 -6.33 7.97
N GLN A 339 26.36 -5.44 8.84
CA GLN A 339 26.99 -4.14 9.13
C GLN A 339 28.40 -4.28 9.71
N ASN A 340 28.63 -5.31 10.52
CA ASN A 340 29.92 -5.59 11.15
C ASN A 340 30.89 -6.38 10.25
N MET A 341 30.52 -6.71 9.00
CA MET A 341 31.45 -7.37 8.09
C MET A 341 32.57 -6.41 7.67
N PRO A 342 33.84 -6.85 7.67
CA PRO A 342 34.93 -6.02 7.19
C PRO A 342 34.72 -5.65 5.72
N PRO A 343 35.00 -4.41 5.32
CA PRO A 343 34.87 -3.98 3.93
C PRO A 343 35.74 -4.86 3.05
N THR A 344 35.25 -5.18 1.85
CA THR A 344 35.99 -5.95 0.86
C THR A 344 37.26 -5.19 0.51
N THR A 345 38.42 -5.66 0.99
CA THR A 345 39.72 -5.21 0.51
C THR A 345 39.76 -5.52 -0.97
N THR A 346 39.87 -4.46 -1.78
CA THR A 346 39.79 -4.52 -3.25
C THR A 346 41.01 -5.22 -3.83
#